data_AF-A0A7C6LGI6-F1
#
_entry.id   AF-A0A7C6LGI6-F1
#
_cell.length_a   1.000
_cell.length_b   1.000
_cell.length_c   1.000
_cell.angle_alpha   90.00
_cell.angle_beta   90.00
_cell.angle_gamma   90.00
#
_symmetry.space_group_name_H-M   'P 1'
#
loop_
_entity.id
_entity.type
_entity.pdbx_description
1 polymer ?
#
loop_
_entity_poly.entity_id
_entity_poly.type
_entity_poly.pdbx_seq_one_letter_code
_entity_poly.pdbx_strand_id
1 'polypeptide(L)'
;MAAVKKRQDMLTKPRGSLGRLEDLVTQLAGIQRTTTPTWQPAAAAVFAGDHGVVKEGVSAYPAEVTAQMIANFLNEGAAVSVLSR
;
A
#
# COMPACT_ATOMS: atom_id res chain seq x y z
N MET A 1 12.23 -19.14 -4.57
CA MET A 1 13.04 -18.18 -3.78
C MET A 1 14.53 -18.23 -4.13
N ALA A 2 15.22 -19.38 -3.99
CA ALA A 2 16.67 -19.47 -4.27
C ALA A 2 17.08 -18.98 -5.68
N ALA A 3 16.30 -19.29 -6.71
CA ALA A 3 16.56 -18.84 -8.09
C ALA A 3 16.51 -17.31 -8.24
N VAL A 4 15.61 -16.63 -7.52
CA VAL A 4 15.47 -15.16 -7.53
C VAL A 4 16.68 -14.53 -6.85
N LYS A 5 17.06 -15.05 -5.67
CA LYS A 5 18.25 -14.57 -4.94
C LYS A 5 19.53 -14.76 -5.77
N LYS A 6 19.69 -15.93 -6.40
CA LYS A 6 20.82 -16.20 -7.31
C LYS A 6 20.84 -15.22 -8.49
N ARG A 7 19.70 -14.86 -9.07
CA ARG A 7 19.61 -13.83 -10.11
C ARG A 7 20.04 -12.45 -9.57
N GLN A 8 19.54 -12.06 -8.41
CA GLN A 8 19.89 -10.78 -7.76
C GLN A 8 21.40 -10.66 -7.48
N ASP A 9 22.04 -11.76 -7.08
CA ASP A 9 23.49 -11.84 -6.83
C ASP A 9 24.36 -11.74 -8.10
N MET A 10 23.76 -11.93 -9.28
CA MET A 10 24.40 -11.84 -10.60
C MET A 10 24.16 -10.50 -11.31
N LEU A 11 23.34 -9.62 -10.75
CA LEU A 11 23.12 -8.28 -11.31
C LEU A 11 24.36 -7.40 -11.13
N THR A 12 24.51 -6.39 -11.99
CA THR A 12 25.61 -5.41 -11.94
C THR A 12 25.46 -4.45 -10.75
N LYS A 13 25.62 -4.99 -9.54
CA LYS A 13 25.56 -4.29 -8.25
C LYS A 13 26.37 -5.09 -7.22
N PRO A 14 26.96 -4.46 -6.20
CA PRO A 14 27.50 -5.20 -5.07
C PRO A 14 26.41 -6.05 -4.42
N ARG A 15 26.76 -7.25 -3.96
CA ARG A 15 25.79 -8.16 -3.33
C ARG A 15 25.13 -7.47 -2.12
N GLY A 16 23.81 -7.50 -2.06
CA GLY A 16 23.03 -6.89 -0.98
C GLY A 16 22.99 -5.36 -0.98
N SER A 17 23.57 -4.67 -1.96
CA SER A 17 23.64 -3.20 -1.95
C SER A 17 22.29 -2.50 -2.06
N LEU A 18 21.23 -3.20 -2.48
CA LEU A 18 19.87 -2.65 -2.53
C LEU A 18 19.05 -2.99 -1.26
N GLY A 19 19.64 -3.69 -0.30
CA GLY A 19 19.04 -4.00 1.00
C GLY A 19 17.62 -4.55 0.89
N ARG A 20 16.67 -3.88 1.56
CA ARG A 20 15.25 -4.29 1.62
C ARG A 20 14.57 -4.41 0.25
N LEU A 21 15.08 -3.75 -0.79
CA LEU A 21 14.51 -3.90 -2.13
C LEU A 21 14.78 -5.30 -2.70
N GLU A 22 15.86 -5.97 -2.32
CA GLU A 22 16.14 -7.34 -2.76
C GLU A 22 15.18 -8.34 -2.11
N ASP A 23 14.84 -8.11 -0.84
CA ASP A 23 13.84 -8.90 -0.10
C ASP A 23 12.45 -8.72 -0.71
N LEU A 24 12.08 -7.47 -1.05
CA LEU A 24 10.80 -7.16 -1.67
C LEU A 24 10.60 -7.85 -3.02
N VAL A 25 11.63 -7.85 -3.88
CA VAL A 25 11.60 -8.57 -5.16
C VAL A 25 11.43 -10.07 -4.94
N THR A 26 12.08 -10.63 -3.92
CA THR A 26 11.95 -12.06 -3.57
C THR A 26 10.53 -12.40 -3.12
N GLN A 27 9.91 -11.55 -2.30
CA GLN A 27 8.52 -11.71 -1.87
C GLN A 27 7.56 -11.62 -3.07
N LEU A 28 7.71 -10.62 -3.93
CA LEU A 28 6.85 -10.41 -5.10
C LEU A 28 6.94 -11.60 -6.08
N ALA A 29 8.15 -12.10 -6.32
CA ALA A 29 8.40 -13.31 -7.11
C ALA A 29 7.68 -14.54 -6.53
N GLY A 30 7.57 -14.65 -5.21
CA GLY A 30 6.80 -15.70 -4.54
C GLY A 30 5.30 -15.59 -4.79
N ILE A 31 4.76 -14.39 -4.62
CA ILE A 31 3.33 -14.11 -4.83
C ILE A 31 2.94 -14.40 -6.28
N GLN A 32 3.74 -13.92 -7.23
CA GLN A 32 3.48 -14.06 -8.67
C GLN A 32 3.95 -15.40 -9.26
N ARG A 33 4.61 -16.25 -8.46
CA ARG A 33 5.17 -17.55 -8.88
C ARG A 33 6.07 -17.45 -10.12
N THR A 34 6.91 -16.43 -10.17
CA THR A 34 7.84 -16.16 -11.28
C THR A 34 9.19 -15.68 -10.78
N THR A 35 10.27 -15.94 -11.54
CA THR A 35 11.60 -15.40 -11.23
C THR A 35 11.82 -13.98 -11.76
N THR A 36 10.88 -13.47 -12.55
CA THR A 36 10.89 -12.13 -13.13
C THR A 36 9.56 -11.46 -12.81
N PRO A 37 9.33 -11.07 -11.55
CA PRO A 37 8.08 -10.43 -11.18
C PRO A 37 7.92 -9.10 -11.91
N THR A 38 6.69 -8.79 -12.29
CA THR A 38 6.30 -7.50 -12.86
C THR A 38 5.50 -6.72 -11.82
N TRP A 39 5.28 -5.43 -12.05
CA TRP A 39 4.35 -4.65 -11.23
C TRP A 39 3.20 -4.17 -12.11
N GLN A 40 2.03 -4.05 -11.50
CA GLN A 40 0.86 -3.38 -12.06
C GLN A 40 0.54 -2.17 -11.18
N PRO A 41 -0.15 -1.15 -11.70
CA PRO A 41 -0.65 -0.05 -10.87
C PRO A 41 -1.39 -0.61 -9.64
N ALA A 42 -1.07 -0.09 -8.47
CA ALA A 42 -1.74 -0.46 -7.24
C ALA A 42 -3.08 0.27 -7.14
N ALA A 43 -4.05 -0.36 -6.47
CA ALA A 43 -5.33 0.27 -6.13
C ALA A 43 -5.43 0.47 -4.62
N ALA A 44 -5.95 1.62 -4.20
CA ALA A 44 -6.31 1.89 -2.81
C ALA A 44 -7.83 1.76 -2.65
N ALA A 45 -8.27 0.85 -1.77
CA ALA A 45 -9.68 0.69 -1.41
C ALA A 45 -9.92 1.29 -0.02
N VAL A 46 -10.75 2.34 0.04
CA VAL A 46 -11.12 3.01 1.30
C VAL A 46 -12.48 2.49 1.75
N PHE A 47 -12.53 1.87 2.93
CA PHE A 47 -13.77 1.41 3.55
C PHE A 47 -14.17 2.40 4.64
N ALA A 48 -15.40 2.90 4.59
CA ALA A 48 -15.92 3.87 5.55
C ALA A 48 -17.18 3.32 6.24
N GLY A 49 -17.28 3.56 7.54
CA GLY A 49 -18.41 3.19 8.38
C GLY A 49 -18.40 3.99 9.67
N ASP A 50 -19.58 4.32 10.16
CA ASP A 50 -19.73 5.04 11.43
C ASP A 50 -19.67 4.10 12.64
N HIS A 51 -19.32 4.68 13.79
CA HIS A 51 -19.18 3.95 15.04
C HIS A 51 -20.06 4.55 16.14
N GLY A 52 -20.94 3.74 16.73
CA GLY A 52 -21.85 4.19 17.79
C GLY A 52 -21.17 4.66 19.08
N VAL A 53 -19.94 4.20 19.35
CA VAL A 53 -19.13 4.57 20.52
C VAL A 53 -18.78 6.06 20.57
N VAL A 54 -18.94 6.79 19.45
CA VAL A 54 -18.75 8.25 19.40
C VAL A 54 -19.63 8.99 20.43
N LYS A 55 -20.76 8.40 20.84
CA LYS A 55 -21.64 8.94 21.90
C LYS A 55 -20.95 9.05 23.27
N GLU A 56 -19.89 8.27 23.49
CA GLU A 56 -19.08 8.30 24.72
C GLU A 56 -18.00 9.40 24.72
N GLY A 57 -17.98 10.28 23.69
CA GLY A 57 -17.03 11.39 23.63
C GLY A 57 -15.59 10.98 23.30
N VAL A 58 -15.38 9.80 22.71
CA VAL A 58 -14.04 9.25 22.39
C VAL A 58 -13.36 9.91 21.18
N SER A 59 -14.08 10.78 20.45
CA SER A 59 -13.59 11.47 19.25
C SER A 59 -13.64 12.98 19.44
N ALA A 60 -12.60 13.68 18.98
CA ALA A 60 -12.58 15.14 18.89
C ALA A 60 -13.43 15.70 17.73
N TYR A 61 -13.84 14.84 16.79
CA TYR A 61 -14.62 15.20 15.62
C TYR A 61 -16.05 14.65 15.72
N PRO A 62 -17.06 15.40 15.24
CA PRO A 62 -18.43 14.94 15.21
C PRO A 62 -18.62 13.80 14.21
N ALA A 63 -19.63 12.96 14.42
CA ALA A 63 -19.86 11.75 13.62
C ALA A 63 -20.11 12.05 12.12
N GLU A 64 -20.71 13.20 11.79
CA GLU A 64 -20.96 13.63 10.41
C GLU A 64 -19.70 13.79 9.55
N VAL A 65 -18.52 13.89 10.17
CA VAL A 65 -17.24 14.00 9.45
C VAL A 65 -16.99 12.77 8.57
N THR A 66 -17.50 11.59 8.93
CA THR A 66 -17.40 10.39 8.07
C THR A 66 -18.00 10.66 6.69
N ALA A 67 -19.25 11.15 6.64
CA ALA A 67 -19.96 11.44 5.39
C ALA A 67 -19.29 12.61 4.62
N GLN A 68 -18.81 13.63 5.34
CA GLN A 68 -18.09 14.76 4.74
C GLN A 68 -16.77 14.30 4.10
N MET A 69 -16.03 13.40 4.74
CA MET A 69 -14.80 12.84 4.20
C MET A 69 -15.05 11.94 3.00
N ILE A 70 -16.15 11.18 2.99
CA ILE A 70 -16.57 10.42 1.79
C ILE A 70 -16.80 11.37 0.61
N ALA A 71 -17.54 12.46 0.83
CA ALA A 71 -17.71 13.49 -0.20
C ALA A 71 -16.36 14.10 -0.63
N ASN A 72 -15.43 14.31 0.30
CA ASN A 72 -14.08 14.78 0.01
C ASN A 72 -13.27 13.77 -0.84
N PHE A 73 -13.37 12.46 -0.55
CA PHE A 73 -12.72 11.41 -1.35
C PHE A 73 -13.22 11.42 -2.80
N LEU A 74 -14.55 11.51 -2.98
CA LEU A 74 -15.19 11.55 -4.30
C LEU A 74 -14.82 12.80 -5.10
N ASN A 75 -14.54 13.91 -4.42
CA ASN A 75 -14.07 15.16 -5.03
C ASN A 75 -12.54 15.25 -5.12
N GLU A 76 -11.83 14.15 -4.87
CA GLU A 76 -10.36 14.06 -4.91
C GLU A 76 -9.61 15.04 -3.98
N GLY A 77 -10.29 15.62 -2.99
CA GLY A 77 -9.72 16.65 -2.09
C GLY A 77 -9.04 16.08 -0.85
N ALA A 78 -9.00 14.76 -0.69
CA ALA A 78 -8.34 14.11 0.43
C ALA A 78 -6.90 13.71 0.10
N ALA A 79 -6.07 13.59 1.13
CA ALA A 79 -4.68 13.16 0.98
C ALA A 79 -4.54 11.80 0.28
N VAL A 80 -5.41 10.83 0.57
CA VAL A 80 -5.40 9.53 -0.10
C VAL A 80 -5.66 9.67 -1.60
N SER A 81 -6.61 10.51 -2.00
CA SER A 81 -6.93 10.77 -3.41
C SER A 81 -5.74 11.35 -4.18
N VAL A 82 -4.93 12.20 -3.53
CA VAL A 82 -3.73 12.81 -4.14
C VAL A 82 -2.58 11.80 -4.23
N LEU A 83 -2.35 11.01 -3.17
CA LEU A 83 -1.22 10.07 -3.10
C LEU A 83 -1.45 8.78 -3.91
N SER A 84 -2.71 8.41 -4.17
CA SER A 84 -3.07 7.22 -4.93
C SER A 84 -3.35 7.47 -6.41
N ARG A 85 -3.14 8.71 -6.89
CA ARG A 85 -3.22 9.06 -8.31
C ARG A 85 -1.97 8.60 -9.04
#